data_AF-A0A0D0A2Z2-F1
#
_entry.id   AF-A0A0D0A2Z2-F1
#
_cell.length_a   1.000
_cell.length_b   1.000
_cell.length_c   1.000
_cell.angle_alpha   90.00
_cell.angle_beta   90.00
_cell.angle_gamma   90.00
#
_symmetry.space_group_name_H-M   'P 1'
#
loop_
_entity.id
_entity.type
_entity.pdbx_description
1 polymer ?
#
loop_
_entity_poly.entity_id
_entity_poly.type
_entity_poly.pdbx_seq_one_letter_code
_entity_poly.pdbx_strand_id
1 'polypeptide(L)' 'TASTLHSFALAMLLHPEVQSRALAEINAVCGDNLPSFEHRPSLPYIEAICREVLRWQPI' A
#
# COMPACT_ATOMS: atom_id res chain seq x y z
N THR A 1 10.73 -0.77 -11.31
CA THR A 1 9.60 -1.65 -10.95
C THR A 1 9.99 -2.73 -9.95
N ALA A 2 11.06 -3.50 -10.16
CA ALA A 2 11.51 -4.52 -9.18
C ALA A 2 12.05 -3.95 -7.86
N SER A 3 12.85 -2.86 -7.92
CA SER A 3 13.48 -2.25 -6.73
C SER A 3 12.46 -1.66 -5.76
N THR A 4 11.47 -0.94 -6.28
CA THR A 4 10.36 -0.36 -5.51
C THR A 4 9.54 -1.43 -4.78
N LEU A 5 9.28 -2.57 -5.42
CA LEU A 5 8.57 -3.70 -4.82
C LEU A 5 9.37 -4.35 -3.68
N HIS A 6 10.70 -4.45 -3.84
CA HIS A 6 11.60 -4.90 -2.78
C HIS A 6 11.59 -3.95 -1.59
N SER A 7 11.70 -2.64 -1.82
CA SER A 7 11.63 -1.63 -0.77
C SER A 7 10.28 -1.62 -0.06
N PHE A 8 9.18 -1.80 -0.79
CA PHE A 8 7.85 -1.95 -0.20
C PHE A 8 7.77 -3.20 0.70
N ALA A 9 8.22 -4.36 0.21
CA ALA A 9 8.21 -5.60 1.00
C ALA A 9 9.05 -5.46 2.27
N LEU A 10 10.23 -4.84 2.19
CA LEU A 10 11.08 -4.56 3.33
C LEU A 10 10.42 -3.58 4.32
N ALA A 11 9.76 -2.54 3.83
CA ALA A 11 9.01 -1.58 4.66
C ALA A 11 7.86 -2.26 5.42
N MET A 12 7.12 -3.15 4.76
CA MET A 12 6.03 -3.92 5.39
C MET A 12 6.54 -4.91 6.43
N LEU A 13 7.73 -5.50 6.22
CA LEU A 13 8.37 -6.39 7.20
C LEU A 13 8.87 -5.64 8.44
N LEU A 14 9.43 -4.44 8.27
CA LEU A 14 9.93 -3.61 9.36
C LEU A 14 8.81 -2.93 10.16
N HIS A 15 7.68 -2.64 9.50
CA HIS A 15 6.55 -1.92 10.09
C HIS A 15 5.24 -2.73 9.97
N PRO A 16 5.08 -3.81 10.74
CA PRO A 16 3.89 -4.68 10.67
C PRO A 16 2.59 -3.95 11.03
N GLU A 17 2.67 -2.89 11.84
CA GLU A 17 1.54 -1.99 12.17
C GLU A 17 1.00 -1.24 10.94
N VAL A 18 1.90 -0.78 10.05
CA VAL A 18 1.54 -0.11 8.80
C VAL A 18 0.90 -1.11 7.85
N GLN A 19 1.44 -2.33 7.78
CA GLN A 19 0.86 -3.42 7.00
C GLN A 19 -0.55 -3.77 7.47
N SER A 20 -0.76 -3.92 8.78
CA SER A 20 -2.08 -4.21 9.36
C SER A 20 -3.10 -3.11 9.06
N ARG A 21 -2.69 -1.84 9.17
CA ARG A 21 -3.56 -0.70 8.86
C ARG A 21 -3.89 -0.60 7.37
N ALA A 22 -2.93 -0.87 6.50
CA ALA A 22 -3.14 -0.93 5.06
C ALA A 22 -4.14 -2.03 4.69
N LEU A 23 -4.01 -3.21 5.29
CA LEU A 23 -4.95 -4.32 5.08
C LEU A 23 -6.36 -3.97 5.59
N ALA A 24 -6.47 -3.29 6.73
CA ALA A 24 -7.76 -2.85 7.27
C ALA A 24 -8.46 -1.84 6.34
N GLU A 25 -7.71 -0.90 5.75
CA GLU A 25 -8.25 0.05 4.76
C GLU A 25 -8.73 -0.68 3.49
N ILE A 26 -7.93 -1.61 2.96
CA ILE A 26 -8.32 -2.44 1.81
C ILE A 26 -9.60 -3.22 2.12
N ASN A 27 -9.66 -3.89 3.27
CA ASN A 27 -10.82 -4.68 3.66
C ASN A 27 -12.07 -3.81 3.84
N ALA A 28 -11.92 -2.58 4.34
CA ALA A 28 -13.04 -1.64 4.50
C ALA A 28 -13.60 -1.15 3.16
N VAL A 29 -12.75 -0.96 2.15
CA VAL A 29 -13.15 -0.39 0.85
C VAL A 29 -13.54 -1.47 -0.15
N CYS A 30 -12.80 -2.57 -0.18
CA CYS A 30 -12.96 -3.64 -1.15
C CYS A 30 -13.84 -4.77 -0.62
N GLY A 31 -13.77 -5.06 0.68
CA GLY A 31 -14.43 -6.22 1.28
C GLY A 31 -14.10 -7.50 0.52
N ASP A 32 -15.13 -8.24 0.13
CA ASP A 32 -15.02 -9.45 -0.71
C ASP A 32 -15.06 -9.18 -2.23
N ASN A 33 -15.17 -7.91 -2.65
CA ASN A 33 -15.22 -7.55 -4.06
C ASN A 33 -13.83 -7.48 -4.68
N LEU A 34 -13.74 -7.78 -5.98
CA LEU A 34 -12.49 -7.64 -6.72
C LEU A 34 -12.01 -6.18 -6.74
N PRO A 35 -10.74 -5.92 -6.42
CA PRO A 35 -10.18 -4.57 -6.46
C PRO A 35 -10.20 -4.01 -7.89
N SER A 36 -11.08 -3.06 -8.11
CA SER A 36 -11.15 -2.17 -9.27
C SER A 36 -10.38 -0.86 -9.06
N PHE A 37 -9.92 -0.25 -10.16
CA PHE A 37 -9.29 1.07 -10.16
C PHE A 37 -10.19 2.18 -9.58
N GLU A 38 -11.51 1.97 -9.57
CA GLU A 38 -12.47 2.90 -8.98
C GLU A 38 -12.36 2.99 -7.45
N HIS A 39 -11.78 1.99 -6.78
CA HIS A 39 -11.56 2.02 -5.34
C HIS A 39 -10.31 2.81 -4.94
N ARG A 40 -9.43 3.12 -5.90
CA ARG A 40 -8.16 3.85 -5.67
C ARG A 40 -8.33 5.19 -4.94
N PRO A 41 -9.28 6.09 -5.29
CA PRO A 41 -9.51 7.32 -4.54
C PRO A 41 -9.98 7.10 -3.09
N SER A 42 -10.56 5.93 -2.79
CA SER A 42 -11.02 5.55 -1.45
C SER A 42 -9.93 4.90 -0.59
N LEU A 43 -8.71 4.74 -1.12
CA LEU A 43 -7.57 4.11 -0.45
C LEU A 43 -6.42 5.12 -0.19
N PRO A 44 -6.66 6.20 0.58
CA PRO A 44 -5.67 7.24 0.80
C PRO A 44 -4.43 6.75 1.55
N TYR A 45 -4.56 5.78 2.46
CA TYR A 45 -3.41 5.26 3.23
C TYR A 45 -2.50 4.40 2.34
N ILE A 46 -3.07 3.55 1.49
CA ILE A 46 -2.30 2.82 0.47
C ILE A 46 -1.54 3.79 -0.45
N GLU A 47 -2.20 4.86 -0.91
CA GLU A 47 -1.54 5.85 -1.77
C GLU A 47 -0.39 6.56 -1.03
N ALA A 48 -0.57 6.89 0.25
CA ALA A 48 0.48 7.46 1.08
C ALA A 48 1.69 6.52 1.22
N ILE A 49 1.45 5.21 1.40
CA ILE A 49 2.52 4.20 1.46
C ILE A 49 3.26 4.13 0.11
N CYS A 50 2.54 4.08 -1.01
CA CYS A 50 3.17 4.09 -2.33
C CYS A 50 4.05 5.32 -2.54
N ARG A 51 3.57 6.51 -2.13
CA ARG A 51 4.34 7.75 -2.20
C ARG A 51 5.59 7.71 -1.32
N GLU A 52 5.49 7.15 -0.11
CA GLU A 52 6.64 7.05 0.81
C GLU A 52 7.70 6.08 0.30
N VAL A 53 7.29 4.94 -0.29
CA VAL A 53 8.23 4.00 -0.92
C VAL A 53 8.93 4.64 -2.12
N LEU A 54 8.20 5.39 -2.95
CA LEU A 54 8.79 6.15 -4.06
C LEU A 54 9.69 7.30 -3.58
N ARG A 55 9.44 7.87 -2.39
CA ARG A 55 10.33 8.86 -1.76
C ARG A 55 11.67 8.23 -1.37
N TRP A 56 11.67 7.01 -0.86
CA TRP A 56 12.90 6.30 -0.46
C TRP A 56 13.70 5.78 -1.64
N GLN A 57 13.01 5.37 -2.71
CA GLN A 57 13.63 4.97 -3.97
C GLN A 57 12.97 5.69 -5.15
N PRO A 58 13.39 6.94 -5.43
CA PRO A 58 13.03 7.60 -6.68
C PRO A 58 13.72 6.83 -7.82
N ILE A 59 12.91 6.27 -8.71
CA ILE A 59 13.34 5.67 -9.98
C ILE A 59 13.53 6.73 -11.05
#